data_AF-A0A382XWM6-F1
#
_entry.id   AF-A0A382XWM6-F1
#
_cell.length_a   1.000
_cell.length_b   1.000
_cell.length_c   1.000
_cell.angle_alpha   90.00
_cell.angle_beta   90.00
_cell.angle_gamma   90.00
#
_symmetry.space_group_name_H-M   'P 1'
#
loop_
_entity.id
_entity.type
_entity.pdbx_description
1 polymer ?
#
loop_
_entity_poly.entity_id
_entity_poly.type
_entity_poly.pdbx_seq_one_letter_code
_entity_poly.pdbx_strand_id
1 'polypeptide(L)'
;MLEASLTPEPVVPDYGDACVTALVPALLGDPDGLDGWPQWLPIEVGQASRVLLLVLDGLGWNQLQSRSDRAPVVAGLTGGPITTVAPTTTAAALTSISTGVPPGEHGVVGYRIAVGDPNLGAHAEVLNALRWTSTIEGA
;
A
#
# COMPACT_ATOMS: atom_id res chain seq x y z
N MET A 1 27.12 -23.24 -19.74
CA MET A 1 25.66 -23.21 -19.52
C MET A 1 25.49 -22.50 -18.18
N LEU A 2 25.25 -21.18 -18.21
CA LEU A 2 25.11 -20.37 -17.00
C LEU A 2 23.67 -20.52 -16.51
N GLU A 3 23.48 -21.06 -15.32
CA GLU A 3 22.19 -21.11 -14.64
C GLU A 3 21.76 -19.66 -14.38
N ALA A 4 20.71 -19.21 -15.07
CA ALA A 4 20.09 -17.92 -14.77
C ALA A 4 19.50 -18.00 -13.36
N SER A 5 19.88 -17.05 -12.49
CA SER A 5 19.31 -16.90 -11.17
C SER A 5 17.78 -16.82 -11.27
N LEU A 6 17.08 -17.78 -10.66
CA LEU A 6 15.62 -17.89 -10.68
C LEU A 6 14.93 -16.99 -9.63
N THR A 7 15.68 -16.17 -8.88
CA THR A 7 15.08 -15.23 -7.94
C THR A 7 14.64 -13.98 -8.70
N PRO A 8 13.32 -13.72 -8.85
CA PRO A 8 12.87 -12.46 -9.40
C PRO A 8 13.42 -11.32 -8.55
N GLU A 9 13.93 -10.29 -9.21
CA GLU A 9 14.42 -9.09 -8.53
C GLU A 9 13.25 -8.44 -7.77
N PRO A 10 13.42 -8.11 -6.47
CA PRO A 10 12.36 -7.50 -5.70
C PRO A 10 12.04 -6.11 -6.25
N VAL A 11 10.76 -5.85 -6.50
CA VAL A 11 10.27 -4.54 -6.90
C VAL A 11 10.28 -3.62 -5.68
N VAL A 12 11.01 -2.51 -5.77
CA VAL A 12 11.06 -1.48 -4.72
C VAL A 12 9.82 -0.58 -4.83
N PRO A 13 9.19 -0.18 -3.70
CA PRO A 13 8.11 0.81 -3.72
C PRO A 13 8.54 2.12 -4.38
N ASP A 14 7.71 2.63 -5.29
CA ASP A 14 7.92 3.91 -5.96
C ASP A 14 7.30 5.05 -5.14
N TYR A 15 7.85 5.32 -3.96
CA TYR A 15 7.32 6.34 -3.05
C TYR A 15 7.31 7.76 -3.63
N GLY A 16 8.01 8.00 -4.75
CA GLY A 16 8.06 9.30 -5.42
C GLY A 16 6.99 9.50 -6.51
N ASP A 17 6.33 8.44 -6.96
CA ASP A 17 5.33 8.51 -8.03
C ASP A 17 4.21 7.47 -7.86
N ALA A 18 4.18 6.42 -8.68
CA ALA A 18 3.09 5.46 -8.76
C ALA A 18 3.11 4.46 -7.59
N CYS A 19 2.69 4.92 -6.41
CA CYS A 19 2.57 4.13 -5.19
C CYS A 19 1.23 4.37 -4.49
N VAL A 20 0.77 3.38 -3.71
CA VAL A 20 -0.43 3.52 -2.87
C VAL A 20 -0.38 4.70 -1.91
N THR A 21 0.81 5.18 -1.52
CA THR A 21 0.99 6.40 -0.71
C THR A 21 0.49 7.66 -1.42
N ALA A 22 0.49 7.70 -2.75
CA ALA A 22 0.10 8.87 -3.52
C ALA A 22 -1.41 8.95 -3.80
N LEU A 23 -2.19 7.89 -3.53
CA LEU A 23 -3.62 7.84 -3.84
C LEU A 23 -4.43 8.91 -3.11
N VAL A 24 -4.48 8.88 -1.77
CA VAL A 24 -5.28 9.85 -1.00
C VAL A 24 -4.74 11.28 -1.15
N PRO A 25 -3.42 11.55 -1.12
CA PRO A 25 -2.89 12.87 -1.42
C PRO A 25 -3.33 13.42 -2.79
N ALA A 26 -3.33 12.59 -3.84
CA ALA A 26 -3.79 13.01 -5.16
C ALA A 26 -5.31 13.30 -5.18
N LEU A 27 -6.11 12.46 -4.52
CA LEU A 27 -7.58 12.61 -4.47
C LEU A 27 -8.07 13.78 -3.60
N LEU A 28 -7.27 14.18 -2.60
CA LEU A 28 -7.56 15.34 -1.74
C LEU A 28 -6.85 16.62 -2.20
N GLY A 29 -6.00 16.53 -3.23
CA GLY A 29 -5.37 17.67 -3.89
C GLY A 29 -6.41 18.64 -4.46
N ASP A 30 -5.95 19.80 -4.93
CA ASP A 30 -6.83 20.89 -5.38
C ASP A 30 -7.88 20.41 -6.41
N PRO A 31 -9.18 20.35 -6.03
CA PRO A 31 -10.22 19.85 -6.92
C PRO A 31 -10.50 20.80 -8.09
N ASP A 32 -10.05 22.06 -8.00
CA ASP A 32 -10.27 23.09 -9.02
C ASP A 32 -9.08 23.21 -10.00
N GLY A 33 -7.99 22.48 -9.77
CA GLY A 33 -6.76 22.54 -10.57
C GLY A 33 -6.17 21.16 -10.87
N LEU A 34 -6.09 20.79 -12.15
CA LEU A 34 -5.40 19.57 -12.62
C LEU A 34 -3.89 19.78 -12.78
N ASP A 35 -3.37 20.93 -12.34
CA ASP A 35 -1.94 21.23 -12.36
C ASP A 35 -1.21 20.33 -11.38
N GLY A 36 -0.32 19.48 -11.91
CA GLY A 36 0.37 18.46 -11.11
C GLY A 36 -0.40 17.16 -10.92
N TRP A 37 -1.53 16.96 -11.63
CA TRP A 37 -2.25 15.68 -11.59
C TRP A 37 -1.34 14.51 -12.02
N PRO A 38 -1.30 13.40 -11.25
CA PRO A 38 -0.41 12.27 -11.55
C PRO A 38 -0.79 11.59 -12.86
N GLN A 39 0.18 11.40 -13.74
CA GLN A 39 -0.02 10.83 -15.08
C GLN A 39 -0.46 9.36 -15.05
N TRP A 40 -0.16 8.64 -13.97
CA TRP A 40 -0.57 7.23 -13.78
C TRP A 40 -2.02 7.07 -13.31
N LEU A 41 -2.66 8.14 -12.83
CA LEU A 41 -4.05 8.12 -12.39
C LEU A 41 -4.95 8.70 -13.50
N PRO A 42 -6.00 7.97 -13.95
CA PRO A 42 -6.85 8.43 -15.05
C PRO A 42 -7.44 9.81 -14.78
N ILE A 43 -7.40 10.69 -15.80
CA ILE A 43 -7.81 12.09 -15.67
C ILE A 43 -9.29 12.24 -15.33
N GLU A 44 -10.11 11.25 -15.71
CA GLU A 44 -11.52 11.15 -15.41
C GLU A 44 -11.78 11.10 -13.89
N VAL A 45 -10.83 10.56 -13.12
CA VAL A 45 -10.89 10.57 -11.64
C VAL A 45 -10.71 11.99 -11.10
N GLY A 46 -9.78 12.77 -11.66
CA GLY A 46 -9.54 14.16 -11.25
C GLY A 46 -10.66 15.12 -11.63
N GLN A 47 -11.43 14.80 -12.66
CA GLN A 47 -12.60 15.57 -13.09
C GLN A 47 -13.90 15.15 -12.37
N ALA A 48 -13.87 14.09 -11.55
CA ALA A 48 -15.05 13.57 -10.90
C ALA A 48 -15.47 14.46 -9.72
N SER A 49 -16.76 14.83 -9.66
CA SER A 49 -17.30 15.60 -8.53
C SER A 49 -17.35 14.81 -7.22
N ARG A 50 -17.21 13.48 -7.27
CA ARG A 50 -17.18 12.56 -6.12
C ARG A 50 -16.33 11.35 -6.47
N VAL A 51 -15.46 10.94 -5.55
CA VAL A 51 -14.60 9.77 -5.70
C VAL A 51 -14.89 8.76 -4.59
N LEU A 52 -15.00 7.49 -4.95
CA LEU A 52 -15.01 6.35 -4.03
C LEU A 52 -13.70 5.58 -4.22
N LEU A 53 -12.86 5.52 -3.18
CA LEU A 53 -11.66 4.68 -3.18
C LEU A 53 -12.03 3.28 -2.65
N LEU A 54 -12.06 2.30 -3.55
CA LEU A 54 -12.27 0.89 -3.22
C LEU A 54 -10.94 0.14 -3.22
N VAL A 55 -10.54 -0.40 -2.07
CA VAL A 55 -9.32 -1.20 -1.93
C VAL A 55 -9.70 -2.69 -1.88
N LEU A 56 -9.15 -3.48 -2.79
CA LEU A 56 -9.31 -4.93 -2.83
C LEU A 56 -8.03 -5.58 -2.29
N ASP A 57 -8.09 -6.10 -1.06
CA ASP A 57 -6.91 -6.69 -0.41
C ASP A 57 -6.42 -7.93 -1.17
N GLY A 58 -5.10 -8.05 -1.32
CA GLY A 58 -4.44 -9.18 -1.99
C GLY A 58 -4.60 -9.27 -3.51
N LEU A 59 -5.31 -8.35 -4.18
CA LEU A 59 -5.49 -8.39 -5.65
C LEU A 59 -4.38 -7.62 -6.38
N GLY A 60 -3.38 -8.34 -6.90
CA GLY A 60 -2.29 -7.74 -7.69
C GLY A 60 -2.59 -7.57 -9.18
N TRP A 61 -1.99 -6.56 -9.81
CA TRP A 61 -2.15 -6.27 -11.26
C TRP A 61 -1.91 -7.48 -12.16
N ASN A 62 -0.77 -8.16 -12.00
CA ASN A 62 -0.42 -9.32 -12.81
C ASN A 62 -1.42 -10.48 -12.61
N GLN A 63 -1.97 -10.64 -11.40
CA GLN A 63 -2.99 -11.65 -11.13
C GLN A 63 -4.29 -11.33 -11.85
N LEU A 64 -4.72 -10.06 -11.83
CA LEU A 64 -5.91 -9.57 -12.54
C LEU A 64 -5.76 -9.75 -14.06
N GLN A 65 -4.62 -9.34 -14.64
CA GLN A 65 -4.36 -9.47 -16.07
C GLN A 65 -4.34 -10.94 -16.51
N SER A 66 -3.73 -11.84 -15.72
CA SER A 66 -3.68 -13.27 -16.04
C SER A 66 -5.03 -13.99 -15.96
N ARG A 67 -6.04 -13.38 -15.34
CA ARG A 67 -7.36 -13.97 -15.04
C ARG A 67 -8.49 -12.98 -15.30
N SER A 68 -8.35 -12.17 -16.35
CA SER A 68 -9.32 -11.12 -16.69
C SER A 68 -10.72 -11.68 -16.96
N ASP A 69 -10.81 -12.93 -17.44
CA ASP A 69 -12.04 -13.69 -17.60
C ASP A 69 -12.83 -13.89 -16.29
N ARG A 70 -12.15 -13.86 -15.13
CA ARG A 70 -12.74 -14.06 -13.80
C ARG A 70 -13.25 -12.77 -13.17
N ALA A 71 -12.78 -11.62 -13.63
CA ALA A 71 -13.17 -10.32 -13.12
C ALA A 71 -13.32 -9.30 -14.26
N PRO A 72 -14.19 -9.57 -15.27
CA PRO A 72 -14.23 -8.79 -16.52
C PRO A 72 -14.58 -7.32 -16.30
N VAL A 73 -15.38 -7.00 -15.28
CA VAL A 73 -15.71 -5.61 -14.92
C VAL A 73 -14.47 -4.88 -14.42
N VAL A 74 -13.75 -5.44 -13.44
CA VAL A 74 -12.57 -4.82 -12.84
C VAL A 74 -11.42 -4.75 -13.85
N ALA A 75 -11.20 -5.82 -14.63
CA ALA A 75 -10.18 -5.89 -15.65
C ALA A 75 -10.44 -4.97 -16.86
N GLY A 76 -11.69 -4.51 -17.04
CA GLY A 76 -12.07 -3.58 -18.09
C GLY A 76 -11.96 -2.09 -17.71
N LEU A 77 -11.64 -1.78 -16.44
CA LEU A 77 -11.47 -0.40 -15.99
C LEU A 77 -10.17 0.21 -16.53
N THR A 78 -10.19 1.51 -16.82
CA THR A 78 -9.00 2.27 -17.21
C THR A 78 -8.04 2.38 -16.02
N GLY A 79 -6.76 2.08 -16.23
CA GLY A 79 -5.72 2.20 -15.21
C GLY A 79 -4.48 1.37 -15.54
N GLY A 80 -3.52 1.35 -14.62
CA GLY A 80 -2.28 0.60 -14.72
C GLY A 80 -1.78 0.10 -13.38
N PRO A 81 -0.66 -0.65 -13.37
CA PRO A 81 -0.04 -1.09 -12.13
C PRO A 81 0.52 0.10 -11.35
N ILE A 82 0.31 0.09 -10.05
CA ILE A 82 1.04 0.92 -9.08
C ILE A 82 1.76 0.02 -8.08
N THR A 83 2.80 0.55 -7.45
CA THR A 83 3.52 -0.15 -6.38
C THR A 83 2.77 -0.05 -5.04
N THR A 84 3.01 -1.02 -4.16
CA THR A 84 2.61 -0.92 -2.75
C THR A 84 3.82 -0.59 -1.89
N VAL A 85 3.64 -0.50 -0.57
CA VAL A 85 4.70 -0.18 0.38
C VAL A 85 5.49 -1.41 0.83
N ALA A 86 6.67 -1.19 1.40
CA ALA A 86 7.47 -2.23 2.05
C ALA A 86 7.48 -2.03 3.58
N PRO A 87 7.13 -3.06 4.38
CA PRO A 87 6.71 -4.40 3.97
C PRO A 87 5.28 -4.45 3.41
N THR A 88 5.03 -5.39 2.49
CA THR A 88 3.74 -5.55 1.79
C THR A 88 2.69 -6.24 2.68
N THR A 89 2.25 -5.56 3.74
CA THR A 89 1.23 -6.06 4.68
C THR A 89 -0.02 -5.19 4.64
N THR A 90 -1.20 -5.78 4.89
CA THR A 90 -2.47 -5.05 4.91
C THR A 90 -2.42 -3.84 5.85
N ALA A 91 -1.89 -4.01 7.06
CA ALA A 91 -1.79 -2.92 8.04
C ALA A 91 -0.89 -1.77 7.53
N ALA A 92 0.31 -2.09 7.03
CA ALA A 92 1.22 -1.07 6.51
C ALA A 92 0.61 -0.35 5.29
N ALA A 93 0.08 -1.10 4.32
CA ALA A 93 -0.47 -0.53 3.09
C ALA A 93 -1.72 0.33 3.34
N LEU A 94 -2.67 -0.10 4.17
CA LEU A 94 -3.85 0.70 4.48
C LEU A 94 -3.52 1.95 5.29
N THR A 95 -2.55 1.88 6.22
CA THR A 95 -2.07 3.07 6.92
C THR A 95 -1.39 4.03 5.95
N SER A 96 -0.54 3.54 5.04
CA SER A 96 0.10 4.35 3.99
C SER A 96 -0.91 4.97 3.02
N ILE A 97 -1.94 4.24 2.59
CA ILE A 97 -3.04 4.79 1.77
C ILE A 97 -3.72 5.94 2.52
N SER A 98 -4.03 5.74 3.80
CA SER A 98 -4.78 6.72 4.60
C SER A 98 -3.96 7.97 4.96
N THR A 99 -2.66 7.81 5.19
CA THR A 99 -1.78 8.87 5.70
C THR A 99 -0.95 9.56 4.62
N GLY A 100 -0.79 8.91 3.46
CA GLY A 100 0.02 9.42 2.36
C GLY A 100 1.53 9.27 2.53
N VAL A 101 2.00 8.63 3.60
CA VAL A 101 3.43 8.49 3.92
C VAL A 101 3.87 7.03 4.00
N PRO A 102 5.16 6.69 3.82
CA PRO A 102 5.65 5.32 3.89
C PRO A 102 5.63 4.73 5.32
N PRO A 103 5.74 3.40 5.48
CA PRO A 103 5.76 2.74 6.79
C PRO A 103 6.84 3.23 7.75
N GLY A 104 7.98 3.67 7.23
CA GLY A 104 9.05 4.28 8.03
C GLY A 104 8.65 5.59 8.71
N GLU A 105 7.64 6.30 8.19
CA GLU A 105 7.16 7.56 8.74
C GLU A 105 5.95 7.37 9.66
N HIS A 106 4.96 6.55 9.28
CA HIS A 106 3.78 6.32 10.13
C HIS A 106 3.96 5.20 11.17
N GLY A 107 5.08 4.45 11.14
CA GLY A 107 5.46 3.49 12.19
C GLY A 107 4.73 2.14 12.20
N VAL A 108 3.79 1.90 11.27
CA VAL A 108 3.05 0.63 11.15
C VAL A 108 3.77 -0.27 10.17
N VAL A 109 4.78 -0.99 10.66
CA VAL A 109 5.67 -1.84 9.86
C VAL A 109 5.30 -3.33 9.87
N GLY A 110 4.14 -3.68 10.45
CA GLY A 110 3.67 -5.06 10.53
C GLY A 110 2.46 -5.17 11.46
N TYR A 111 1.94 -6.39 11.63
CA TYR A 111 0.79 -6.61 12.51
C TYR A 111 1.18 -6.85 13.98
N ARG A 112 2.43 -7.30 14.23
CA ARG A 112 3.05 -7.44 15.55
C ARG A 112 4.32 -6.61 15.57
N ILE A 113 4.37 -5.61 16.42
CA ILE A 113 5.47 -4.66 16.50
C ILE A 113 5.97 -4.65 17.94
N ALA A 114 7.26 -4.86 18.14
CA ALA A 114 7.89 -4.64 19.43
C ALA A 114 7.86 -3.14 19.76
N VAL A 115 7.15 -2.77 20.82
CA VAL A 115 6.99 -1.37 21.25
C VAL A 115 7.57 -1.10 22.64
N GLY A 116 8.03 -2.15 23.33
CA GLY A 116 8.61 -2.05 24.67
C GLY A 116 10.00 -1.42 24.68
N ASP A 117 10.50 -1.16 25.89
CA ASP A 117 11.84 -0.59 26.10
C ASP A 117 12.90 -1.48 25.40
N PRO A 118 13.71 -0.92 24.49
CA PRO A 118 14.76 -1.67 23.80
C PRO A 118 15.78 -2.31 24.75
N ASN A 119 15.93 -1.80 25.98
CA ASN A 119 16.80 -2.37 27.01
C ASN A 119 16.18 -3.56 27.74
N LEU A 120 14.85 -3.76 27.66
CA LEU A 120 14.12 -4.88 28.28
C LEU A 120 13.96 -6.08 27.33
N GLY A 121 14.48 -5.98 26.11
CA GLY A 121 14.43 -7.02 25.07
C GLY A 121 13.25 -6.86 24.11
N ALA A 122 13.43 -7.28 22.86
CA ALA A 122 12.50 -7.06 21.74
C ALA A 122 11.10 -7.70 21.89
N HIS A 123 10.82 -8.37 23.00
CA HIS A 123 9.54 -9.05 23.27
C HIS A 123 8.87 -8.60 24.57
N ALA A 124 9.42 -7.59 25.26
CA ALA A 124 8.84 -7.12 26.52
C ALA A 124 7.41 -6.57 26.36
N GLU A 125 7.15 -5.91 25.23
CA GLU A 125 5.82 -5.45 24.85
C GLU A 125 5.65 -5.51 23.34
N VAL A 126 4.61 -6.21 22.89
CA VAL A 126 4.27 -6.36 21.47
C VAL A 126 2.89 -5.77 21.21
N LEU A 127 2.84 -4.73 20.37
CA LEU A 127 1.60 -4.19 19.83
C LEU A 127 1.05 -5.11 18.74
N ASN A 128 -0.22 -5.51 18.89
CA ASN A 128 -1.00 -6.10 17.81
C ASN A 128 -1.84 -5.02 17.11
N ALA A 129 -1.44 -4.60 15.91
CA ALA A 129 -2.11 -3.51 15.18
C ALA A 129 -3.54 -3.86 14.74
N LEU A 130 -3.89 -5.15 14.61
CA LEU A 130 -5.24 -5.58 14.23
C LEU A 130 -6.22 -5.61 15.42
N ARG A 131 -5.69 -5.74 16.63
CA ARG A 131 -6.49 -5.78 17.87
C ARG A 131 -6.41 -4.48 18.67
N TRP A 132 -5.46 -3.62 18.34
CA TRP A 132 -5.11 -2.43 19.12
C TRP A 132 -4.89 -2.77 20.61
N THR A 133 -4.05 -3.78 20.85
CA THR A 133 -3.70 -4.25 22.20
C THR A 133 -2.20 -4.49 22.26
N SER A 134 -1.57 -4.12 23.37
CA SER A 134 -0.26 -4.66 23.73
C SER A 134 -0.43 -5.77 24.77
N THR A 135 0.39 -6.81 24.66
CA THR A 135 0.47 -7.87 25.68
C THR A 135 1.92 -8.03 26.07
N ILE A 136 2.15 -8.17 27.38
CA ILE A 136 3.41 -8.60 27.95
C ILE A 136 3.36 -10.14 27.94
N GLU A 137 4.16 -10.82 27.11
CA GLU A 137 4.30 -12.27 27.23
C GLU A 137 5.20 -12.58 28.44
N GLY A 138 4.59 -12.82 29.61
CA GLY A 138 5.32 -13.29 30.79
C GLY A 138 4.86 -12.76 32.16
N ALA A 139 3.58 -12.87 32.49
CA ALA A 139 3.09 -12.79 33.87
C ALA A 139 2.16 -13.96 34.19
#